data_AF-A0A952M4C0-F1
#
_entry.id   AF-A0A952M4C0-F1
#
_cell.length_a   1.000
_cell.length_b   1.000
_cell.length_c   1.000
_cell.angle_alpha   90.00
_cell.angle_beta   90.00
_cell.angle_gamma   90.00
#
_symmetry.space_group_name_H-M   'P 1'
#
loop_
_entity.id
_entity.type
_entity.pdbx_description
1 polymer ?
#
loop_
_entity_poly.entity_id
_entity_poly.type
_entity_poly.pdbx_seq_one_letter_code
_entity_poly.pdbx_strand_id
1 'polypeptide(L)'
;MKYFFYTNTADKAEQFATEIAKLNYSVEHGVSAYDRKLFIVTGWTTKMKMADEVVKQWTKQMCELGYKFDCEFDGWGTEPDQE
;
A
#
# COMPACT_ATOMS: atom_id res chain seq x y z
N MET A 1 8.60 4.45 4.20
CA MET A 1 8.25 4.54 2.77
C MET A 1 6.74 4.51 2.63
N LYS A 2 6.15 5.37 1.82
CA LYS A 2 4.70 5.44 1.58
C LYS A 2 4.32 4.53 0.42
N TYR A 3 3.19 3.83 0.52
CA TYR A 3 2.70 2.94 -0.53
C TYR A 3 1.28 3.33 -0.96
N PHE A 4 0.91 2.96 -2.18
CA PHE A 4 -0.40 3.30 -2.76
C PHE A 4 -0.97 2.11 -3.53
N PHE A 5 -2.22 1.79 -3.21
CA PHE A 5 -3.01 0.79 -3.92
C PHE A 5 -4.39 1.33 -4.28
N TYR A 6 -4.96 0.79 -5.35
CA TYR A 6 -6.33 1.08 -5.76
C TYR A 6 -7.15 -0.19 -5.98
N THR A 7 -8.45 -0.10 -5.71
CA THR A 7 -9.42 -1.15 -6.02
C THR A 7 -10.79 -0.53 -6.32
N ASN A 8 -11.74 -1.33 -6.79
CA ASN A 8 -13.05 -0.86 -7.27
C ASN A 8 -14.18 -0.97 -6.25
N THR A 9 -13.93 -1.50 -5.04
CA THR A 9 -14.95 -1.64 -4.00
C THR A 9 -14.40 -1.36 -2.60
N ALA A 10 -15.23 -0.81 -1.72
CA ALA A 10 -14.89 -0.55 -0.33
C ALA A 10 -14.45 -1.82 0.42
N ASP A 11 -15.20 -2.92 0.25
CA ASP A 11 -14.96 -4.18 0.97
C ASP A 11 -13.58 -4.77 0.66
N LYS A 12 -13.13 -4.72 -0.60
CA LYS A 12 -11.77 -5.15 -0.97
C LYS A 12 -10.71 -4.27 -0.32
N ALA A 13 -10.93 -2.95 -0.32
CA ALA A 13 -10.00 -2.00 0.31
C ALA A 13 -9.86 -2.25 1.81
N GLU A 14 -10.97 -2.50 2.51
CA GLU A 14 -11.00 -2.82 3.95
C GLU A 14 -10.31 -4.16 4.25
N GLN A 15 -10.63 -5.21 3.48
CA GLN A 15 -9.99 -6.52 3.62
C GLN A 15 -8.48 -6.43 3.40
N PHE A 16 -8.05 -5.74 2.35
CA PHE A 16 -6.64 -5.55 2.05
C PHE A 16 -5.93 -4.72 3.12
N ALA A 17 -6.57 -3.65 3.62
CA ALA A 17 -6.02 -2.84 4.71
C ALA A 17 -5.79 -3.67 5.97
N THR A 18 -6.69 -4.59 6.29
CA THR A 18 -6.54 -5.54 7.41
C THR A 18 -5.29 -6.41 7.27
N GLU A 19 -4.96 -6.87 6.05
CA GLU A 19 -3.76 -7.66 5.80
C GLU A 19 -2.48 -6.83 5.86
N ILE A 20 -2.51 -5.58 5.37
CA ILE A 20 -1.37 -4.68 5.48
C ILE A 20 -1.07 -4.34 6.94
N ALA A 21 -2.10 -4.14 7.78
CA ALA A 21 -1.91 -3.89 9.21
C ALA A 21 -1.15 -5.03 9.92
N LYS A 22 -1.30 -6.29 9.47
CA LYS A 22 -0.56 -7.44 10.01
C LYS A 22 0.95 -7.38 9.73
N LEU A 23 1.38 -6.59 8.75
CA LEU A 23 2.79 -6.32 8.46
C LEU A 23 3.39 -5.26 9.39
N ASN A 24 2.63 -4.78 10.38
CA ASN A 24 3.00 -3.69 11.29
C ASN A 24 3.22 -2.35 10.56
N TYR A 25 2.53 -2.14 9.44
CA TYR A 25 2.53 -0.90 8.68
C TYR A 25 1.36 -0.03 9.13
N SER A 26 1.51 1.30 9.05
CA SER A 26 0.33 2.16 9.14
C SER A 26 -0.48 2.01 7.86
N VAL A 27 -1.80 2.06 7.97
CA VAL A 27 -2.71 1.86 6.85
C VAL A 27 -3.97 2.67 7.03
N GLU A 28 -4.41 3.27 5.95
CA GLU A 28 -5.67 4.01 5.80
C GLU A 28 -6.32 3.56 4.49
N HIS A 29 -7.64 3.53 4.45
CA HIS A 29 -8.39 3.25 3.23
C HIS A 29 -9.62 4.15 3.11
N GLY A 30 -10.06 4.39 1.88
CA GLY A 30 -11.22 5.25 1.61
C GLY A 30 -11.47 5.46 0.13
N VAL A 31 -12.37 6.38 -0.19
CA VAL A 31 -12.63 6.78 -1.58
C VAL A 31 -11.43 7.55 -2.12
N SER A 32 -10.97 7.24 -3.33
CA SER A 32 -9.87 7.96 -3.98
C SER A 32 -10.26 9.43 -4.19
N ALA A 33 -9.30 10.33 -3.93
CA ALA A 33 -9.50 11.77 -4.08
C ALA A 33 -9.70 12.19 -5.54
N TYR A 34 -9.14 11.43 -6.50
CA TYR A 34 -9.15 11.76 -7.92
C TYR A 34 -10.30 11.09 -8.68
N ASP A 35 -10.63 9.83 -8.33
CA ASP A 35 -11.74 9.09 -8.93
C ASP A 35 -12.65 8.51 -7.83
N ARG A 36 -13.87 9.04 -7.73
CA ARG A 36 -14.86 8.60 -6.71
C ARG A 36 -15.39 7.19 -6.94
N LYS A 37 -15.07 6.54 -8.06
CA LYS A 37 -15.38 5.13 -8.34
C LYS A 37 -14.31 4.18 -7.82
N LEU A 38 -13.14 4.70 -7.46
CA LEU A 38 -12.03 3.91 -6.94
C LEU A 38 -11.88 4.13 -5.43
N PHE A 39 -11.35 3.11 -4.78
CA PHE A 39 -10.96 3.12 -3.38
C PHE A 39 -9.45 3.04 -3.30
N ILE A 40 -8.87 3.87 -2.44
CA ILE A 40 -7.43 3.90 -2.17
C ILE A 40 -7.14 3.16 -0.87
N VAL A 41 -6.03 2.42 -0.85
CA VAL A 41 -5.38 1.92 0.37
C VAL A 41 -3.96 2.46 0.38
N THR A 42 -3.60 3.22 1.42
CA THR A 42 -2.30 3.88 1.52
C THR A 42 -1.83 3.93 2.97
N GLY A 43 -0.55 4.15 3.17
CA GLY A 43 0.04 4.27 4.48
C GLY A 43 1.55 4.16 4.41
N TRP A 44 2.18 3.89 5.55
CA TRP A 44 3.61 3.89 5.69
C TRP A 44 4.14 2.54 6.18
N THR A 45 5.21 2.08 5.54
CA THR A 45 6.04 1.01 6.09
C THR A 45 6.67 1.46 7.40
N THR A 46 7.10 0.48 8.22
CA THR A 46 8.13 0.75 9.22
C THR A 46 9.43 1.24 8.57
N LYS A 47 10.33 1.83 9.36
CA LYS A 47 11.65 2.25 8.88
C LYS A 47 12.36 1.06 8.25
N MET A 48 12.76 1.23 6.99
CA MET A 48 13.46 0.21 6.22
C MET A 48 14.70 0.80 5.57
N LYS A 49 15.69 -0.06 5.31
CA LYS A 49 16.92 0.35 4.65
C LYS A 49 16.63 0.64 3.18
N MET A 50 16.92 1.87 2.75
CA MET A 50 16.82 2.28 1.34
C MET A 50 18.03 1.75 0.55
N ALA A 51 17.98 0.47 0.19
CA ALA A 51 18.94 -0.19 -0.68
C ALA A 51 18.19 -0.92 -1.80
N ASP A 52 18.73 -0.91 -3.02
CA ASP A 52 18.08 -1.44 -4.22
C ASP A 52 17.47 -2.82 -4.02
N GLU A 53 18.22 -3.76 -3.45
CA GLU A 53 17.76 -5.13 -3.26
C GLU A 53 16.57 -5.21 -2.29
N VAL A 54 16.61 -4.43 -1.21
CA VAL A 54 15.55 -4.39 -0.20
C VAL A 54 14.27 -3.82 -0.82
N VAL A 55 14.38 -2.72 -1.57
CA VAL A 55 13.25 -2.07 -2.23
C VAL A 55 12.66 -2.96 -3.32
N LYS A 56 13.50 -3.65 -4.11
CA LYS A 56 13.05 -4.60 -5.14
C LYS A 56 12.26 -5.77 -4.53
N GLN A 57 12.79 -6.38 -3.47
CA GLN A 57 12.12 -7.49 -2.79
C GLN A 57 10.79 -7.04 -2.17
N TRP A 58 10.79 -5.90 -1.49
CA TRP A 58 9.58 -5.32 -0.92
C TRP A 58 8.54 -5.02 -2.01
N THR A 59 8.96 -4.38 -3.11
CA THR A 59 8.06 -4.04 -4.23
C THR A 59 7.40 -5.29 -4.80
N LYS A 60 8.18 -6.36 -4.99
CA LYS A 60 7.66 -7.65 -5.43
C LYS A 60 6.59 -8.20 -4.48
N GLN A 61 6.86 -8.19 -3.17
CA GLN A 61 5.91 -8.64 -2.16
C GLN A 61 4.61 -7.82 -2.18
N MET A 62 4.71 -6.50 -2.36
CA MET A 62 3.54 -5.62 -2.44
C MET A 62 2.71 -5.88 -3.69
N CYS A 63 3.34 -6.11 -4.85
CA CYS A 63 2.63 -6.52 -6.06
C CYS A 63 1.90 -7.86 -5.89
N GLU A 64 2.57 -8.87 -5.31
CA GLU A 64 1.98 -10.19 -5.07
C GLU A 64 0.81 -10.13 -4.09
N LEU A 65 0.96 -9.34 -3.02
CA LEU A 65 -0.10 -9.15 -2.03
C LEU A 65 -1.29 -8.40 -2.63
N GLY A 66 -1.04 -7.30 -3.36
CA GLY A 66 -2.10 -6.56 -4.05
C GLY A 66 -2.89 -7.43 -5.01
N TYR A 67 -2.19 -8.23 -5.83
CA TYR A 67 -2.81 -9.19 -6.74
C TYR A 67 -3.74 -10.19 -6.03
N LYS A 68 -3.32 -10.73 -4.87
CA LYS A 68 -4.11 -11.69 -4.10
C LYS A 68 -5.46 -11.13 -3.62
N PHE A 69 -5.53 -9.82 -3.39
CA PHE A 69 -6.71 -9.13 -2.85
C PHE A 69 -7.43 -8.26 -3.89
N ASP A 70 -7.07 -8.40 -5.17
CA ASP A 70 -7.62 -7.58 -6.25
C ASP A 70 -7.48 -6.06 -5.97
N CYS A 71 -6.28 -5.70 -5.53
CA CYS A 71 -5.85 -4.33 -5.24
C CYS A 71 -4.59 -4.03 -6.07
N GLU A 72 -4.71 -3.13 -7.04
CA GLU A 72 -3.61 -2.72 -7.92
C GLU A 72 -2.56 -1.95 -7.14
N PHE A 73 -1.30 -2.36 -7.24
CA PHE A 73 -0.18 -1.61 -6.70
C PHE A 73 0.22 -0.51 -7.69
N ASP A 74 -0.05 0.74 -7.34
CA ASP A 74 0.24 1.91 -8.19
C ASP A 74 1.68 2.39 -8.02
N GLY A 75 2.18 2.36 -6.79
CA GLY A 75 3.56 2.72 -6.52
C GLY A 75 3.87 3.05 -5.07
N TRP A 76 5.03 3.66 -4.89
CA TRP A 76 5.55 4.05 -3.59
C TRP A 76 6.30 5.38 -3.66
N GLY A 77 6.44 6.04 -2.51
CA GLY A 77 7.20 7.27 -2.34
C GLY A 77 8.03 7.25 -1.06
N THR A 78 9.02 8.11 -0.97
CA THR A 78 9.87 8.25 0.22
C THR A 78 9.73 9.65 0.80
N GLU A 79 9.71 9.72 2.12
CA GLU A 79 9.87 10.95 2.87
C GLU A 79 11.07 10.74 3.78
N PRO A 80 12.19 11.48 3.55
CA PRO A 80 13.40 11.33 4.35
C PRO A 80 13.17 11.60 5.84
N ASP A 81 12.22 12.50 6.13
CA ASP A 81 11.89 12.99 7.46
C ASP A 81 10.63 12.33 8.03
N GLN A 82 10.42 11.03 7.78
CA GLN A 82 9.38 10.27 8.50
C GLN A 82 9.62 10.36 10.01
N GLU A 83 8.86 11.22 10.69
CA GLU A 83 8.83 11.37 12.15
C GLU A 83 8.35 10.09 12.85
#